data_AF-A0A3L6RVA9-F1
#
_entry.id   AF-A0A3L6RVA9-F1
#
_cell.length_a   1.000
_cell.length_b   1.000
_cell.length_c   1.000
_cell.angle_alpha   90.00
_cell.angle_beta   90.00
_cell.angle_gamma   90.00
#
_symmetry.space_group_name_H-M   'P 1'
#
loop_
_entity.id
_entity.type
_entity.pdbx_description
1 polymer ?
#
loop_
_entity_poly.entity_id
_entity_poly.type
_entity_poly.pdbx_seq_one_letter_code
_entity_poly.pdbx_strand_id
1 'polypeptide(L)' 'MALVAAAGGVDSVAIAGADRDQVVVVGEGVDSIHLTSALRRKVGPAHILQVGEYKKPPAATPVPDY' A
#
# COMPACT_ATOMS: atom_id res chain seq x y z
N MET A 1 -8.27 7.01 5.76
CA MET A 1 -7.41 7.18 4.56
C MET A 1 -6.45 8.37 4.66
N ALA A 2 -6.90 9.56 5.07
CA ALA A 2 -6.02 10.71 5.25
C ALA A 2 -4.80 10.44 6.15
N LEU A 3 -4.93 9.58 7.17
CA LEU A 3 -3.81 9.21 8.04
C LEU A 3 -2.66 8.52 7.28
N VAL A 4 -3.00 7.61 6.37
CA VAL A 4 -2.03 6.85 5.59
C VAL A 4 -1.42 7.74 4.50
N ALA A 5 -2.26 8.52 3.82
CA ALA A 5 -1.80 9.48 2.81
C ALA A 5 -0.98 10.65 3.40
N ALA A 6 -1.14 10.96 4.68
CA ALA A 6 -0.34 11.96 5.39
C ALA A 6 0.98 11.41 5.92
N ALA A 7 1.22 10.09 5.85
CA ALA A 7 2.52 9.54 6.18
C ALA A 7 3.55 9.99 5.13
N GLY A 8 4.72 10.46 5.60
CA GLY A 8 5.78 10.90 4.70
C GLY A 8 6.21 9.78 3.76
N GLY A 9 6.38 10.13 2.48
CA GLY A 9 6.81 9.18 1.45
C GLY A 9 5.69 8.37 0.80
N VAL A 10 4.40 8.60 1.12
CA VAL A 10 3.28 7.91 0.47
C VAL A 10 2.88 8.61 -0.82
N ASP A 11 2.95 7.88 -1.95
CA ASP A 11 2.51 8.36 -3.27
C ASP A 11 1.07 7.94 -3.59
N SER A 12 0.63 6.78 -3.13
CA SER A 12 -0.70 6.25 -3.44
C SER A 12 -1.19 5.30 -2.36
N VAL A 13 -2.52 5.34 -2.14
CA VAL A 13 -3.20 4.46 -1.19
C VAL A 13 -4.43 3.87 -1.89
N ALA A 14 -4.55 2.55 -1.84
CA ALA A 14 -5.68 1.81 -2.37
C ALA A 14 -6.26 0.89 -1.30
N ILE A 15 -7.55 0.60 -1.41
CA ILE A 15 -8.23 -0.38 -0.56
C ILE A 15 -8.43 -1.64 -1.41
N ALA A 16 -8.01 -2.78 -0.88
CA ALA A 16 -8.10 -4.10 -1.48
C ALA A 16 -8.79 -5.09 -0.52
N GLY A 17 -8.96 -6.32 -1.00
CA GLY A 17 -9.69 -7.38 -0.28
C GLY A 17 -11.18 -7.37 -0.59
N ALA A 18 -11.80 -8.56 -0.57
CA ALA A 18 -13.23 -8.74 -0.83
C ALA A 18 -14.10 -7.90 0.13
N ASP A 19 -13.66 -7.82 1.38
CA ASP A 19 -14.33 -7.09 2.46
C ASP A 19 -13.83 -5.64 2.62
N ARG A 20 -12.92 -5.19 1.74
CA ARG A 20 -12.28 -3.85 1.80
C ARG A 20 -11.45 -3.58 3.07
N ASP A 21 -10.92 -4.65 3.65
CA ASP A 21 -10.16 -4.59 4.91
C ASP A 21 -8.64 -4.46 4.70
N GLN A 22 -8.14 -4.51 3.46
CA GLN A 22 -6.72 -4.41 3.16
C GLN A 22 -6.37 -3.04 2.60
N VAL A 23 -5.33 -2.42 3.15
CA VAL A 23 -4.83 -1.13 2.65
C VAL A 23 -3.50 -1.35 1.96
N VAL A 24 -3.47 -1.09 0.65
CA VAL A 24 -2.27 -1.15 -0.17
C VAL A 24 -1.69 0.26 -0.26
N VAL A 25 -0.43 0.40 0.09
CA VAL A 25 0.28 1.68 0.10
C VAL A 25 1.48 1.57 -0.83
N VAL A 26 1.61 2.54 -1.73
CA VAL A 26 2.75 2.69 -2.63
C VAL A 26 3.42 4.01 -2.30
N GLY A 27 4.73 3.99 -2.17
CA GLY A 27 5.50 5.18 -1.82
C GLY A 27 6.97 4.87 -1.56
N GLU A 28 7.81 5.90 -1.65
CA GLU A 28 9.24 5.81 -1.40
C GLU A 28 9.59 6.36 0.00
N GLY A 29 10.34 5.58 0.79
CA GLY A 29 10.71 5.96 2.16
C GLY A 29 9.57 5.82 3.18
N VAL A 30 8.56 5.01 2.88
CA VAL A 30 7.43 4.76 3.80
C VAL A 30 7.90 3.97 5.02
N ASP A 31 7.78 4.56 6.21
CA ASP A 31 8.01 3.86 7.47
C ASP A 31 6.80 2.98 7.82
N SER A 32 6.91 1.69 7.49
CA SER A 32 5.88 0.68 7.73
C SER A 32 5.58 0.45 9.22
N ILE A 33 6.55 0.67 10.12
CA ILE A 33 6.38 0.51 11.56
C ILE A 33 5.57 1.68 12.12
N HIS A 34 5.96 2.90 11.80
CA HIS A 34 5.22 4.09 12.24
C HIS A 34 3.80 4.10 11.67
N LEU A 35 3.64 3.72 10.41
CA LEU A 35 2.34 3.63 9.75
C LEU A 35 1.41 2.63 10.45
N THR A 36 1.92 1.43 10.76
CA THR A 36 1.14 0.40 11.44
C THR A 36 0.76 0.82 12.86
N SER A 37 1.67 1.49 13.57
CA SER A 37 1.41 2.04 14.91
C SER A 37 0.32 3.13 14.88
N ALA A 38 0.39 4.05 13.92
CA ALA A 38 -0.61 5.10 13.73
C ALA A 38 -1.99 4.51 13.40
N LEU A 39 -2.05 3.48 12.54
CA LEU A 39 -3.28 2.76 12.22
C LEU A 39 -3.86 2.05 13.46
N ARG A 40 -3.03 1.35 14.24
CA ARG A 40 -3.42 0.71 15.51
C ARG A 40 -4.05 1.67 16.50
N ARG A 41 -3.53 2.89 16.56
CA ARG A 41 -4.00 3.90 17.51
C ARG A 41 -5.27 4.63 17.06
N LYS A 42 -5.45 4.87 15.76
CA LYS A 42 -6.53 5.74 15.24
C LYS A 42 -7.64 5.02 14.49
N VAL A 43 -7.36 3.86 13.91
CA VAL A 43 -8.33 3.10 13.09
C VAL A 43 -8.76 1.84 13.81
N GLY A 44 -7.81 1.13 14.44
CA GLY A 44 -8.06 -0.13 15.12
C GLY A 44 -6.96 -1.15 14.80
N PRO A 45 -7.15 -2.42 15.18
CA PRO A 45 -6.11 -3.44 15.02
C PRO A 45 -5.68 -3.59 13.56
N ALA A 46 -4.43 -3.22 13.27
CA ALA A 46 -3.81 -3.34 11.95
C ALA A 46 -2.62 -4.30 11.99
N HIS A 47 -2.46 -5.07 10.93
CA HIS A 47 -1.33 -5.99 10.74
C HIS A 47 -0.66 -5.73 9.41
N ILE A 48 0.67 -5.81 9.41
CA ILE A 48 1.46 -5.80 8.19
C ILE A 48 1.31 -7.17 7.55
N LEU A 49 0.67 -7.22 6.38
CA LEU A 49 0.51 -8.47 5.63
C LEU A 49 1.71 -8.72 4.72
N GLN A 50 2.14 -7.69 3.98
CA GLN A 50 3.23 -7.78 3.02
C GLN A 50 3.95 -6.43 2.93
N VAL A 51 5.28 -6.47 2.92
CA VAL A 51 6.15 -5.33 2.59
C VAL A 51 7.10 -5.83 1.52
N GLY A 52 7.19 -5.08 0.43
CA GLY A 52 8.07 -5.40 -0.68
C GLY A 52 8.28 -4.19 -1.55
N GLU A 53 9.31 -4.25 -2.38
CA GLU A 53 9.56 -3.24 -3.39
C GLU A 53 8.40 -3.19 -4.37
N TYR A 54 7.89 -1.99 -4.64
CA TYR A 54 6.93 -1.79 -5.70
C TYR A 54 7.66 -1.87 -7.06
N LYS A 55 7.85 -3.09 -7.57
CA LYS A 55 8.22 -3.29 -8.97
C LYS A 55 6.98 -3.06 -9.82
N LYS A 56 7.00 -1.98 -10.60
CA LYS A 56 6.04 -1.78 -11.69
C LYS A 56 5.99 -3.08 -12.50
N PRO A 57 4.82 -3.71 -12.70
CA PRO A 57 4.75 -4.87 -13.58
C PRO A 57 5.29 -4.44 -14.94
N PRO A 58 6.15 -5.27 -15.59
CA PRO A 58 6.61 -4.95 -16.93
C PRO A 58 5.38 -4.68 -17.77
N ALA A 59 5.35 -3.51 -18.41
CA ALA A 59 4.28 -3.13 -19.32
C ALA A 59 4.03 -4.33 -20.23
N ALA A 60 2.80 -4.85 -20.21
CA ALA A 60 2.41 -5.99 -21.02
C ALA A 60 2.93 -5.73 -22.44
N THR A 61 3.96 -6.48 -22.83
CA THR A 61 4.42 -6.49 -24.21
C THR A 61 3.20 -6.88 -25.01
N PRO A 62 2.72 -6.06 -25.96
CA PRO A 62 1.62 -6.45 -26.81
C PRO A 62 2.04 -7.76 -27.47
N VAL A 63 1.30 -8.83 -27.17
CA VAL A 63 1.52 -10.15 -27.74
C VAL A 63 1.40 -9.96 -29.25
N PRO A 64 2.47 -10.15 -30.05
CA PRO A 64 2.33 -10.02 -31.49
C PRO A 64 1.48 -11.19 -31.99
N ASP A 65 0.30 -10.88 -32.53
CA ASP A 65 -0.48 -11.82 -33.33
C ASP A 65 0.33 -12.13 -34.61
N TYR A 66 0.96 -13.30 -34.66
CA TYR A 66 1.47 -13.93 -35.88
C TYR A 66 0.76 -15.26 -36.09
#